data_AF-A0A952IBH6-F1
#
_entry.id   AF-A0A952IBH6-F1
#
_cell.length_a   1.000
_cell.length_b   1.000
_cell.length_c   1.000
_cell.angle_alpha   90.00
_cell.angle_beta   90.00
_cell.angle_gamma   90.00
#
_symmetry.space_group_name_H-M   'P 1'
#
loop_
_entity.id
_entity.type
_entity.pdbx_description
1 polymer ?
#
loop_
_entity_poly.entity_id
_entity_poly.type
_entity_poly.pdbx_seq_one_letter_code
_entity_poly.pdbx_strand_id
1 'polypeptide(L)'
;MNGPDKHTKFPLKNYDRLCFLKNIITNPNIIIGDYTYYDDFEDVKNFEKNVKYHFDFTGDKLIIGKFCMIASGVSFIMNGANHLTDAFSTYPFAIFGNGWENAMGGKEY
;
A
#
# COMPACT_ATOMS: atom_id res chain seq x y z
N MET A 1 -0.16 29.74 15.87
CA MET A 1 0.16 28.50 16.61
C MET A 1 1.28 27.82 15.86
N ASN A 2 2.36 27.40 16.52
CA ASN A 2 3.46 26.68 15.88
C ASN A 2 3.20 25.17 16.05
N GLY A 3 3.00 24.46 14.94
CA GLY A 3 2.89 23.00 14.91
C GLY A 3 4.24 22.31 14.69
N PRO A 4 4.30 20.98 14.73
CA PRO A 4 5.51 20.23 14.37
C PRO A 4 5.91 20.45 12.91
N ASP A 5 7.20 20.32 12.60
CA ASP A 5 7.68 20.35 11.22
C ASP A 5 7.20 19.09 10.49
N LYS A 6 6.49 19.28 9.37
CA LYS A 6 5.97 18.22 8.52
C LYS A 6 7.05 17.33 7.91
N HIS A 7 8.30 17.79 7.84
CA HIS A 7 9.44 17.02 7.33
C HIS A 7 10.12 16.17 8.42
N THR A 8 9.71 16.33 9.68
CA THR A 8 10.20 15.48 10.77
C THR A 8 9.61 14.08 10.66
N LYS A 9 10.47 13.05 10.70
CA LYS A 9 10.03 11.65 10.66
C LYS A 9 9.23 11.26 11.90
N PHE A 10 9.76 11.51 13.08
CA PHE A 10 9.14 11.16 14.37
C PHE A 10 8.82 12.44 15.15
N PRO A 11 7.56 12.94 15.08
CA PRO A 11 7.22 14.24 15.67
C PRO A 11 7.10 14.20 17.21
N LEU A 12 7.05 13.01 17.82
CA LEU A 12 6.98 12.83 19.26
C LEU A 12 8.36 12.50 19.84
N LYS A 13 8.81 13.30 20.81
CA LYS A 13 10.10 13.09 21.49
C LYS A 13 10.08 11.76 22.25
N ASN A 14 11.12 10.94 22.07
CA ASN A 14 11.27 9.63 22.70
C ASN A 14 10.17 8.61 22.34
N TYR A 15 9.50 8.77 21.20
CA TYR A 15 8.49 7.84 20.72
C TYR A 15 8.65 7.62 19.20
N ASP A 16 9.14 6.45 18.82
CA ASP A 16 9.48 6.07 17.44
C ASP A 16 8.47 5.11 16.79
N ARG A 17 7.40 4.78 17.51
CA ARG A 17 6.29 3.96 17.02
C ARG A 17 5.21 4.75 16.26
N LEU A 18 5.27 6.09 16.30
CA LEU A 18 4.44 6.99 15.50
C LEU A 18 5.31 7.89 14.63
N CYS A 19 5.03 7.91 13.33
CA CYS A 19 5.74 8.76 12.37
C CYS A 19 4.78 9.61 11.54
N PHE A 20 5.29 10.71 10.98
CA PHE A 20 4.66 11.30 9.80
C PHE A 20 4.96 10.42 8.59
N LEU A 21 3.90 9.77 8.11
CA LEU A 21 4.00 8.65 7.20
C LEU A 21 4.68 9.03 5.88
N LYS A 22 4.38 10.23 5.36
CA LYS A 22 5.00 10.79 4.15
C LYS A 22 6.54 10.70 4.15
N ASN A 23 7.17 10.81 5.32
CA ASN A 23 8.63 10.87 5.44
C ASN A 23 9.30 9.49 5.51
N ILE A 24 8.52 8.40 5.43
CA ILE A 24 9.04 7.03 5.50
C ILE A 24 8.67 6.16 4.29
N ILE A 25 7.72 6.61 3.45
CA ILE A 25 7.32 5.89 2.24
C ILE A 25 8.47 5.86 1.24
N THR A 26 8.69 4.69 0.63
CA THR A 26 9.70 4.47 -0.39
C THR A 26 9.09 4.12 -1.75
N ASN A 27 7.88 3.54 -1.76
CA ASN A 27 7.18 3.19 -2.99
C ASN A 27 6.63 4.46 -3.69
N PRO A 28 7.01 4.73 -4.95
CA PRO A 28 6.57 5.92 -5.70
C PRO A 28 5.07 5.94 -6.04
N ASN A 29 4.39 4.79 -5.98
CA ASN A 29 2.95 4.66 -6.22
C ASN A 29 2.11 4.89 -4.95
N ILE A 30 2.75 5.17 -3.81
CA ILE A 30 2.09 5.55 -2.55
C ILE A 30 2.30 7.04 -2.31
N ILE A 31 1.23 7.83 -2.30
CA ILE A 31 1.26 9.28 -2.16
C ILE A 31 0.57 9.68 -0.86
N ILE A 32 1.31 10.30 0.05
CA ILE A 32 0.83 10.66 1.38
C ILE A 32 0.88 12.18 1.58
N GLY A 33 -0.22 12.74 2.05
CA GLY A 33 -0.32 14.14 2.42
C GLY A 33 0.46 14.50 3.69
N ASP A 34 0.85 15.77 3.78
CA ASP A 34 1.49 16.35 4.97
C ASP A 34 0.66 16.06 6.25
N TYR A 35 1.36 15.85 7.37
CA TYR A 35 0.80 15.62 8.71
C TYR A 35 -0.02 14.34 8.91
N THR A 36 -0.19 13.52 7.87
CA THR A 36 -0.75 12.17 8.04
C THR A 36 0.23 11.31 8.81
N TYR A 37 -0.23 10.72 9.91
CA TYR A 37 0.59 9.88 10.76
C TYR A 37 0.20 8.41 10.67
N TYR A 38 1.18 7.55 10.91
CA TYR A 38 1.00 6.13 11.14
C TYR A 38 1.61 5.76 12.48
N ASP A 39 0.85 5.01 13.29
CA ASP A 39 1.31 4.39 14.53
C ASP A 39 1.37 2.88 14.35
N ASP A 40 2.45 2.23 14.80
CA ASP A 40 2.61 0.78 14.73
C ASP A 40 3.13 0.18 16.02
N PHE A 41 2.56 -0.96 16.41
CA PHE A 41 3.02 -1.62 17.62
C PHE A 41 4.40 -2.29 17.49
N GLU A 42 4.92 -2.51 16.29
CA GLU A 42 6.22 -3.17 16.09
C GLU A 42 7.21 -2.25 15.38
N ASP A 43 6.87 -1.75 14.20
CA ASP A 43 7.72 -0.87 13.39
C ASP A 43 6.85 -0.07 12.40
N VAL A 44 7.01 1.25 12.36
CA VAL A 44 6.30 2.12 11.40
C VAL A 44 6.54 1.73 9.94
N LYS A 45 7.67 1.07 9.63
CA LYS A 45 7.96 0.52 8.29
C LYS A 45 6.97 -0.58 7.87
N ASN A 46 6.21 -1.15 8.80
CA ASN A 46 5.17 -2.10 8.48
C ASN A 46 4.02 -1.49 7.67
N PHE A 47 3.90 -0.17 7.57
CA PHE A 47 2.91 0.47 6.72
C PHE A 47 2.94 -0.07 5.28
N GLU A 48 4.11 -0.10 4.63
CA GLU A 48 4.22 -0.59 3.24
C GLU A 48 3.93 -2.08 3.15
N LYS A 49 4.24 -2.86 4.21
CA LYS A 49 3.81 -4.27 4.28
C LYS A 49 2.30 -4.41 4.39
N ASN A 50 1.60 -3.42 4.94
CA ASN A 50 0.15 -3.39 5.07
C ASN A 50 -0.57 -2.85 3.82
N VAL A 51 0.18 -2.36 2.83
CA VAL A 51 -0.32 -2.12 1.47
C VAL A 51 -0.13 -3.43 0.68
N LYS A 52 -1.20 -4.21 0.59
CA LYS A 52 -1.19 -5.58 0.05
C LYS A 52 -1.46 -5.57 -1.45
N TYR A 53 -0.81 -6.49 -2.17
CA TYR A 53 -1.02 -6.73 -3.60
C TYR A 53 -0.77 -5.50 -4.48
N HIS A 54 0.13 -4.60 -4.06
CA HIS A 54 0.51 -3.42 -4.82
C HIS A 54 1.70 -3.75 -5.72
N PHE A 55 1.42 -4.15 -6.95
CA PHE A 55 2.46 -4.54 -7.90
C PHE A 55 2.73 -3.43 -8.90
N ASP A 56 4.02 -3.15 -9.17
CA ASP A 56 4.44 -2.07 -10.06
C ASP A 56 3.82 -2.18 -11.46
N PHE A 57 3.64 -3.39 -11.97
CA PHE A 57 3.06 -3.64 -13.30
C PHE A 57 1.56 -3.31 -13.39
N THR A 58 0.85 -3.20 -12.25
CA THR A 58 -0.57 -2.80 -12.23
C THR A 58 -0.71 -1.29 -12.43
N GLY A 59 0.28 -0.51 -11.99
CA GLY A 59 0.31 0.94 -12.15
C GLY A 59 -0.73 1.71 -11.32
N ASP A 60 -1.47 1.04 -10.44
CA ASP A 60 -2.41 1.67 -9.52
C ASP A 60 -1.70 2.42 -8.39
N LYS A 61 -2.40 3.37 -7.75
CA LYS A 61 -1.81 4.25 -6.74
C LYS A 61 -2.66 4.26 -5.47
N LEU A 62 -1.98 4.27 -4.33
CA LEU A 62 -2.59 4.56 -3.04
C LEU A 62 -2.37 6.04 -2.73
N ILE A 63 -3.46 6.82 -2.62
CA ILE A 63 -3.40 8.25 -2.32
C ILE A 63 -4.12 8.51 -1.00
N ILE A 64 -3.39 8.99 0.00
CA ILE A 64 -3.92 9.38 1.31
C ILE A 64 -3.72 10.88 1.49
N GLY A 65 -4.79 11.56 1.90
CA GLY A 65 -4.81 13.01 2.10
C GLY A 65 -3.92 13.49 3.26
N LYS A 66 -4.11 14.75 3.64
CA LYS A 66 -3.42 15.40 4.77
C LYS A 66 -4.18 15.15 6.06
N PHE A 67 -3.47 15.21 7.19
CA PHE A 67 -4.06 15.14 8.54
C PHE A 67 -4.88 13.87 8.82
N CYS A 68 -4.52 12.74 8.19
CA CYS A 68 -5.12 11.45 8.52
C CYS A 68 -4.42 10.79 9.72
N MET A 69 -5.17 9.97 10.44
CA MET A 69 -4.68 9.17 11.55
C MET A 69 -4.81 7.69 11.18
N ILE A 70 -3.69 6.99 11.02
CA ILE A 70 -3.68 5.58 10.63
C ILE A 70 -3.13 4.76 11.79
N ALA A 71 -3.97 3.87 12.32
CA ALA A 71 -3.62 3.00 13.45
C ALA A 71 -2.88 1.73 12.98
N SER A 72 -2.20 1.08 13.92
CA SER A 72 -1.47 -0.17 13.68
C SER A 72 -2.39 -1.25 13.10
N GLY A 73 -1.90 -1.94 12.08
CA GLY A 73 -2.60 -3.06 11.44
C GLY A 73 -3.64 -2.68 10.37
N VAL A 74 -3.94 -1.39 10.18
CA VAL A 74 -4.76 -0.94 9.04
C VAL A 74 -4.11 -1.43 7.74
N SER A 75 -4.90 -2.13 6.92
CA SER A 75 -4.44 -2.69 5.65
C SER A 75 -5.18 -2.08 4.47
N PHE A 76 -4.46 -1.91 3.36
CA PHE A 76 -4.97 -1.40 2.09
C PHE A 76 -4.82 -2.53 1.07
N ILE A 77 -5.93 -2.96 0.46
CA ILE A 77 -5.92 -4.01 -0.57
C ILE A 77 -5.92 -3.32 -1.93
N MET A 78 -4.85 -3.52 -2.69
CA MET A 78 -4.68 -2.95 -4.03
C MET A 78 -5.15 -3.94 -5.11
N ASN A 79 -5.12 -3.52 -6.39
CA ASN A 79 -5.78 -4.27 -7.47
C ASN A 79 -5.08 -5.57 -7.86
N GLY A 80 -3.84 -5.81 -7.44
CA GLY A 80 -3.14 -7.07 -7.71
C GLY A 80 -3.78 -8.30 -7.07
N ALA A 81 -4.78 -8.12 -6.19
CA ALA A 81 -5.57 -9.20 -5.61
C ALA A 81 -6.72 -9.66 -6.51
N ASN A 82 -7.03 -8.91 -7.58
CA ASN A 82 -8.18 -9.18 -8.43
C ASN A 82 -7.95 -10.43 -9.28
N HIS A 83 -9.03 -11.19 -9.45
CA HIS A 83 -9.09 -12.30 -10.39
C HIS A 83 -10.01 -11.92 -11.56
N LEU A 84 -9.74 -12.50 -12.73
CA LEU A 84 -10.60 -12.37 -13.90
C LEU A 84 -12.01 -12.90 -13.58
N THR A 85 -13.00 -12.02 -13.70
CA THR A 85 -14.41 -12.35 -13.45
C THR A 85 -15.19 -12.58 -14.75
N ASP A 86 -14.75 -12.01 -15.87
CA ASP A 86 -15.31 -12.27 -17.20
C ASP A 86 -14.64 -13.50 -17.87
N ALA A 87 -14.82 -14.65 -17.23
CA ALA A 87 -14.34 -15.94 -17.68
C ALA A 87 -15.26 -17.06 -17.20
N PHE A 88 -15.08 -18.26 -17.76
CA PHE A 88 -15.83 -19.43 -17.29
C PHE A 88 -15.47 -19.82 -15.83
N SER A 89 -14.34 -19.34 -15.31
CA SER A 89 -13.85 -19.58 -13.96
C SER A 89 -12.90 -18.43 -13.54
N THR A 90 -12.87 -18.14 -12.23
CA THR A 90 -11.90 -17.20 -11.62
C THR A 90 -10.56 -17.85 -11.30
N TYR A 91 -10.42 -19.16 -11.51
CA TYR A 91 -9.17 -19.87 -11.24
C TYR A 91 -8.04 -19.37 -12.16
N PRO A 92 -6.88 -18.97 -11.62
CA PRO A 92 -5.83 -18.29 -12.39
C PRO A 92 -4.94 -19.31 -13.12
N PHE A 93 -5.48 -20.09 -14.05
CA PHE A 93 -4.74 -21.18 -14.74
C PHE A 93 -3.37 -20.73 -15.27
N ALA A 94 -3.29 -19.52 -15.84
CA ALA A 94 -2.09 -18.96 -16.44
C ALA A 94 -0.86 -18.91 -15.51
N ILE A 95 -1.06 -18.77 -14.18
CA ILE A 95 0.08 -18.64 -13.24
C ILE A 95 0.81 -19.97 -13.01
N PHE A 96 0.20 -21.12 -13.34
CA PHE A 96 0.76 -22.44 -13.10
C PHE A 96 1.59 -22.97 -14.29
N GLY A 97 1.53 -22.30 -15.44
CA GLY A 97 2.21 -22.71 -16.66
C GLY A 97 1.93 -24.14 -17.10
N ASN A 98 2.93 -24.82 -17.65
CA ASN A 98 2.86 -26.19 -18.17
C ASN A 98 1.79 -26.38 -19.27
N GLY A 99 1.70 -25.42 -20.19
CA GLY A 99 0.70 -25.40 -21.27
C GLY A 99 -0.56 -24.61 -20.93
N TRP A 100 -0.68 -24.07 -19.71
CA TRP A 100 -1.79 -23.21 -19.29
C TRP A 100 -1.49 -21.72 -19.35
N GLU A 101 -0.29 -21.31 -19.75
CA GLU A 101 0.16 -19.91 -19.76
C GLU A 101 -0.79 -19.00 -20.56
N ASN A 102 -1.37 -19.54 -21.64
CA ASN A 102 -2.30 -18.82 -22.52
C ASN A 102 -3.77 -19.02 -22.17
N ALA A 103 -4.10 -19.74 -21.09
CA ALA A 103 -5.48 -20.04 -20.70
C ALA A 103 -6.33 -18.77 -20.43
N MET A 104 -5.67 -17.64 -20.14
CA MET A 104 -6.30 -16.34 -19.93
C MET A 104 -5.85 -15.29 -20.96
N GLY A 105 -5.30 -15.72 -22.11
CA GLY A 105 -4.81 -14.82 -23.15
C GLY A 105 -5.92 -13.91 -23.70
N GLY A 106 -5.61 -12.62 -23.87
CA GLY A 106 -6.55 -11.61 -24.37
C GLY A 106 -7.55 -11.09 -23.34
N LYS A 107 -7.37 -11.40 -22.05
CA LYS A 107 -8.18 -10.88 -20.95
C LYS A 107 -7.37 -9.92 -20.09
N GLU A 108 -8.00 -8.83 -19.66
CA GLU A 108 -7.40 -7.82 -18.79
C GLU A 108 -7.95 -7.96 -17.37
N TYR A 109 -7.05 -7.81 -16.39
CA TYR A 109 -7.32 -7.88 -14.95
C TYR A 109 -7.77 -6.53 -14.39
#